data_AF-A0A8S0PGQ8-F1
#
_entry.id   AF-A0A8S0PGQ8-F1
#
_cell.length_a   1.000
_cell.length_b   1.000
_cell.length_c   1.000
_cell.angle_alpha   90.00
_cell.angle_beta   90.00
_cell.angle_gamma   90.00
#
_symmetry.space_group_name_H-M   'P 1'
#
loop_
_entity.id
_entity.type
_entity.pdbx_description
1 polymer ?
#
loop_
_entity_poly.entity_id
_entity_poly.type
_entity_poly.pdbx_seq_one_letter_code
_entity_poly.pdbx_strand_id
1 'polypeptide(L)'
;MESPDAYSNQLQPSPQTKIINFAQFEDFSNNSKSGTNYEDQIHEVSSVSDCESGIFGVDSEQEIFHLFNSGLIRIHDEDNLYEIIKKKLVSSLSSVGLDVKIEAIHKNSFSGIMNQAKFQSFCVYLRATKERCGGCPNVKYAWYCASKNEIDSILLHGFGHSVNSGVYGHGIYLSPADHPAESIQMPVTNDDDGLRHLLLCRVILGRMEVVRPDSKQANPSSEEFDSGVDNLVSPRNYIVWSTRMNTHILPEFVISFRIPSNFKRNQTIPPRLRVPNSVWIPFPELINVLSKFLPPQAIQLIAKHHHNQREKKITRRELIQKVRSIAGDKLLVAIMKSYSNKMKTSQSSSSSN
;
A
#
# COMPACT_ATOMS: atom_id res chain seq x y z
N MET A 1 -24.72 45.28 -60.01
CA MET A 1 -25.44 44.65 -58.88
C MET A 1 -24.85 43.27 -58.74
N GLU A 2 -23.87 43.15 -57.87
CA GLU A 2 -23.10 41.93 -57.61
C GLU A 2 -23.62 41.19 -56.38
N SER A 3 -23.27 39.89 -56.34
CA SER A 3 -23.38 38.89 -55.27
C SER A 3 -24.60 37.94 -55.30
N PRO A 4 -24.47 36.65 -54.89
CA PRO A 4 -23.27 35.98 -54.37
C PRO A 4 -22.90 34.63 -55.01
N ASP A 5 -21.58 34.40 -55.05
CA ASP A 5 -20.91 33.11 -55.23
C ASP A 5 -21.27 32.12 -54.12
N ALA A 6 -21.71 30.91 -54.51
CA ALA A 6 -21.78 29.76 -53.63
C ALA A 6 -20.45 29.00 -53.69
N TYR A 7 -19.50 29.44 -52.87
CA TYR A 7 -18.26 28.70 -52.62
C TYR A 7 -18.53 27.47 -51.74
N SER A 8 -18.03 26.34 -52.23
CA SER A 8 -17.93 25.06 -51.55
C SER A 8 -17.15 25.19 -50.23
N ASN A 9 -17.82 24.96 -49.09
CA ASN A 9 -17.15 24.79 -47.80
C ASN A 9 -17.19 23.31 -47.42
N GLN A 10 -16.04 22.65 -47.57
CA GLN A 10 -15.73 21.38 -46.94
C GLN A 10 -15.78 21.56 -45.42
N LEU A 11 -16.81 21.04 -44.75
CA LEU A 11 -16.74 20.78 -43.32
C LEU A 11 -15.83 19.57 -43.10
N GLN A 12 -14.61 19.82 -42.62
CA GLN A 12 -13.82 18.78 -41.96
C GLN A 12 -14.54 18.34 -40.68
N PRO A 13 -14.69 17.02 -40.42
CA PRO A 13 -15.13 16.57 -39.11
C PRO A 13 -14.04 16.86 -38.06
N SER A 14 -14.47 17.53 -36.99
CA SER A 14 -13.70 17.75 -35.76
C SER A 14 -13.07 16.45 -35.24
N PRO A 15 -11.86 16.48 -34.65
CA PRO A 15 -11.20 15.29 -34.16
C PRO A 15 -12.03 14.66 -33.03
N GLN A 16 -12.60 13.50 -33.32
CA GLN A 16 -13.22 12.63 -32.31
C GLN A 16 -12.16 12.31 -31.27
N THR A 17 -12.36 12.81 -30.06
CA THR A 17 -11.61 12.43 -28.87
C THR A 17 -11.76 10.91 -28.72
N LYS A 18 -10.70 10.16 -29.08
CA LYS A 18 -10.65 8.72 -28.84
C LYS A 18 -10.71 8.50 -27.34
N ILE A 19 -11.88 8.10 -26.86
CA ILE A 19 -12.06 7.52 -25.54
C ILE A 19 -11.21 6.24 -25.51
N ILE A 20 -10.10 6.29 -24.77
CA ILE A 20 -9.24 5.12 -24.58
C ILE A 20 -10.03 4.16 -23.69
N ASN A 21 -10.51 3.09 -24.32
CA ASN A 21 -11.34 2.07 -23.70
C ASN A 21 -10.53 1.23 -22.70
N PHE A 22 -11.15 0.94 -21.54
CA PHE A 22 -10.58 0.26 -20.38
C PHE A 22 -10.04 -1.15 -20.66
N ALA A 23 -10.41 -1.75 -21.80
CA ALA A 23 -9.96 -3.08 -22.21
C ALA A 23 -8.44 -3.19 -22.38
N GLN A 24 -7.70 -2.11 -22.72
CA GLN A 24 -6.27 -2.22 -23.01
C GLN A 24 -5.39 -2.57 -21.78
N PHE A 25 -5.79 -2.19 -20.55
CA PHE A 25 -5.03 -2.52 -19.35
C PHE A 25 -5.26 -3.98 -18.90
N GLU A 26 -6.45 -4.52 -19.19
CA GLU A 26 -6.76 -5.94 -19.00
C GLU A 26 -6.31 -6.81 -20.19
N ASP A 27 -6.23 -6.28 -21.41
CA ASP A 27 -5.76 -6.99 -22.62
C ASP A 27 -4.24 -7.18 -22.68
N PHE A 28 -3.46 -6.37 -21.95
CA PHE A 28 -2.06 -6.71 -21.65
C PHE A 28 -1.96 -8.05 -20.87
N SER A 29 -3.03 -8.49 -20.20
CA SER A 29 -3.11 -9.82 -19.58
C SER A 29 -3.39 -10.96 -20.58
N ASN A 30 -3.87 -10.66 -21.80
CA ASN A 30 -4.25 -11.66 -22.80
C ASN A 30 -3.32 -11.72 -24.01
N ASN A 31 -2.53 -10.67 -24.28
CA ASN A 31 -1.70 -10.59 -25.49
C ASN A 31 -0.19 -10.82 -25.28
N SER A 32 0.20 -11.46 -24.17
CA SER A 32 1.51 -12.11 -24.03
C SER A 32 1.58 -13.40 -24.87
N LYS A 33 1.32 -13.27 -26.18
CA LYS A 33 1.72 -14.24 -27.20
C LYS A 33 2.76 -13.55 -28.09
N SER A 34 3.96 -13.37 -27.53
CA SER A 34 5.18 -13.35 -28.30
C SER A 34 6.19 -14.14 -27.49
N GLY A 35 6.55 -15.30 -28.02
CA GLY A 35 7.22 -16.37 -27.30
C GLY A 35 8.64 -16.00 -26.91
N THR A 36 8.95 -16.29 -25.65
CA THR A 36 10.19 -16.99 -25.32
C THR A 36 9.77 -18.24 -24.55
N ASN A 37 9.97 -19.40 -25.19
CA ASN A 37 9.73 -20.71 -24.57
C ASN A 37 10.67 -20.86 -23.37
N TYR A 38 10.14 -20.74 -22.16
CA TYR A 38 10.83 -21.14 -20.92
C TYR A 38 10.61 -22.63 -20.61
N GLU A 39 10.23 -23.45 -21.59
CA GLU A 39 9.93 -24.87 -21.38
C GLU A 39 11.08 -25.83 -21.65
N ASP A 40 12.21 -25.41 -22.22
CA ASP A 40 13.35 -26.30 -22.47
C ASP A 40 14.67 -25.71 -21.91
N GLN A 41 14.95 -25.97 -20.63
CA GLN A 41 16.30 -26.09 -20.06
C GLN A 41 16.21 -26.40 -18.55
N ILE A 42 15.83 -27.64 -18.23
CA ILE A 42 16.29 -28.29 -17.00
C ILE A 42 17.45 -29.18 -17.43
N HIS A 43 18.69 -28.69 -17.35
CA HIS A 43 19.89 -29.52 -17.18
C HIS A 43 21.10 -28.64 -16.78
N GLU A 44 21.77 -29.06 -15.70
CA GLU A 44 23.12 -28.70 -15.24
C GLU A 44 23.49 -27.22 -15.01
N VAL A 45 23.50 -26.82 -13.73
CA VAL A 45 24.23 -25.64 -13.24
C VAL A 45 25.65 -26.04 -12.85
N SER A 46 26.62 -25.65 -13.68
CA SER A 46 27.99 -25.38 -13.26
C SER A 46 28.62 -24.40 -14.24
N SER A 47 28.80 -23.14 -13.84
CA SER A 47 30.00 -22.34 -14.12
C SER A 47 29.92 -20.98 -13.42
N VAL A 48 31.03 -20.65 -12.77
CA VAL A 48 31.34 -19.40 -12.06
C VAL A 48 31.55 -18.28 -13.09
N SER A 49 31.14 -17.05 -12.76
CA SER A 49 31.63 -15.86 -13.46
C SER A 49 31.77 -14.69 -12.49
N ASP A 50 33.02 -14.32 -12.25
CA ASP A 50 33.47 -13.11 -11.57
C ASP A 50 33.44 -11.93 -12.54
N CYS A 51 32.93 -10.78 -12.11
CA CYS A 51 33.20 -9.49 -12.75
C CYS A 51 33.22 -8.38 -11.69
N GLU A 52 34.40 -7.78 -11.51
CA GLU A 52 34.69 -6.63 -10.66
C GLU A 52 34.25 -5.28 -11.26
N SER A 53 33.89 -4.39 -10.34
CA SER A 53 34.22 -2.94 -10.29
C SER A 53 33.42 -1.91 -11.10
N GLY A 54 33.24 -0.76 -10.42
CA GLY A 54 32.87 0.53 -11.01
C GLY A 54 32.38 1.52 -9.95
N ILE A 55 33.30 2.21 -9.25
CA ILE A 55 32.96 3.40 -8.45
C ILE A 55 32.79 4.57 -9.42
N PHE A 56 31.59 5.14 -9.52
CA PHE A 56 31.35 6.42 -10.18
C PHE A 56 30.67 7.41 -9.21
N GLY A 57 31.14 8.65 -9.27
CA GLY A 57 30.95 9.69 -8.28
C GLY A 57 29.53 10.20 -8.09
N VAL A 58 29.38 10.87 -6.95
CA VAL A 58 28.16 11.44 -6.35
C VAL A 58 27.38 12.30 -7.36
N ASP A 59 26.23 11.78 -7.79
CA ASP A 59 25.18 12.56 -8.44
C ASP A 59 23.83 12.21 -7.83
N SER A 60 22.94 13.19 -7.70
CA SER A 60 21.66 13.10 -6.96
C SER A 60 20.67 12.07 -7.54
N GLU A 61 20.99 11.48 -8.69
CA GLU A 61 20.24 10.39 -9.33
C GLU A 61 20.58 8.99 -8.78
N GLN A 62 21.75 8.83 -8.16
CA GLN A 62 22.19 7.55 -7.58
C GLN A 62 21.42 7.19 -6.30
N GLU A 63 20.93 8.19 -5.55
CA GLU A 63 20.08 7.97 -4.37
C GLU A 63 18.72 7.35 -4.73
N ILE A 64 18.19 7.66 -5.92
CA ILE A 64 16.93 7.09 -6.42
C ILE A 64 17.14 5.63 -6.85
N PHE A 65 18.30 5.31 -7.40
CA PHE A 65 18.63 3.96 -7.90
C PHE A 65 18.72 2.91 -6.78
N HIS A 66 19.06 3.33 -5.56
CA HIS A 66 19.16 2.48 -4.37
C HIS A 66 17.95 2.59 -3.42
N LEU A 67 16.82 3.13 -3.87
CA LEU A 67 15.63 3.31 -3.03
C LEU A 67 15.18 2.01 -2.37
N PHE A 68 15.27 0.87 -3.04
CA PHE A 68 14.89 -0.42 -2.51
C PHE A 68 16.04 -1.42 -2.66
N ASN A 69 16.17 -2.33 -1.69
CA ASN A 69 17.19 -3.38 -1.75
C ASN A 69 17.00 -4.30 -2.97
N SER A 70 18.10 -4.92 -3.41
CA SER A 70 18.29 -5.68 -4.65
C SER A 70 17.06 -6.47 -5.16
N GLY A 71 16.73 -6.28 -6.45
CA GLY A 71 15.66 -7.01 -7.16
C GLY A 71 14.61 -6.15 -7.87
N LEU A 72 14.69 -4.82 -7.72
CA LEU A 72 13.87 -3.88 -8.49
C LEU A 72 14.67 -3.25 -9.63
N ILE A 73 14.00 -3.04 -10.77
CA ILE A 73 14.55 -2.35 -11.93
C ILE A 73 13.74 -1.07 -12.14
N ARG A 74 14.40 0.08 -12.16
CA ARG A 74 13.75 1.35 -12.48
C ARG A 74 13.26 1.32 -13.93
N ILE A 75 11.99 1.65 -14.14
CA ILE A 75 11.43 1.81 -15.49
C ILE A 75 11.79 3.21 -15.97
N HIS A 76 12.27 3.32 -17.21
CA HIS A 76 12.59 4.60 -17.83
C HIS A 76 11.32 5.40 -18.12
N ASP A 77 11.40 6.73 -18.00
CA ASP A 77 10.22 7.60 -18.10
C ASP A 77 9.59 7.60 -19.51
N GLU A 78 10.37 7.26 -20.54
CA GLU A 78 9.90 7.12 -21.93
C GLU A 78 9.24 5.76 -22.22
N ASP A 79 9.30 4.81 -21.29
CA ASP A 79 8.68 3.51 -21.45
C ASP A 79 7.14 3.65 -21.44
N ASN A 80 6.47 3.02 -22.38
CA ASN A 80 5.01 3.00 -22.45
C ASN A 80 4.37 2.49 -21.15
N LEU A 81 4.99 1.52 -20.50
CA LEU A 81 4.53 0.97 -19.22
C LEU A 81 4.59 2.01 -18.10
N TYR A 82 5.66 2.82 -18.06
CA TYR A 82 5.78 3.93 -17.11
C TYR A 82 4.62 4.90 -17.28
N GLU A 83 4.36 5.34 -18.52
CA GLU A 83 3.30 6.30 -18.81
C GLU A 83 1.91 5.75 -18.52
N ILE A 84 1.65 4.45 -18.78
CA ILE A 84 0.39 3.81 -18.44
C ILE A 84 0.15 3.83 -16.93
N ILE A 85 1.12 3.38 -16.12
CA ILE A 85 1.00 3.30 -14.65
C ILE A 85 0.86 4.71 -14.07
N LYS A 86 1.71 5.65 -14.51
CA LYS A 86 1.66 7.06 -14.11
C LYS A 86 0.31 7.68 -14.41
N LYS A 87 -0.17 7.59 -15.66
CA LYS A 87 -1.47 8.15 -16.05
C LYS A 87 -2.61 7.54 -15.24
N LYS A 88 -2.55 6.24 -14.97
CA LYS A 88 -3.56 5.55 -14.16
C LYS A 88 -3.64 6.11 -12.75
N LEU A 89 -2.52 6.21 -12.06
CA LEU A 89 -2.46 6.70 -10.69
C LEU A 89 -2.84 8.18 -10.62
N VAL A 90 -2.25 9.02 -11.47
CA VAL A 90 -2.49 10.47 -11.51
C VAL A 90 -3.96 10.79 -11.80
N SER A 91 -4.55 10.20 -12.83
CA SER A 91 -5.96 10.46 -13.19
C SER A 91 -6.93 10.03 -12.08
N SER A 92 -6.68 8.87 -11.47
CA SER A 92 -7.53 8.35 -10.40
C SER A 92 -7.46 9.24 -9.15
N LEU A 93 -6.29 9.78 -8.81
CA LEU A 93 -6.12 10.68 -7.67
C LEU A 93 -6.59 12.11 -7.94
N SER A 94 -6.42 12.60 -9.17
CA SER A 94 -6.94 13.89 -9.59
C SER A 94 -8.47 13.94 -9.47
N SER A 95 -9.16 12.83 -9.73
CA SER A 95 -10.62 12.72 -9.59
C SER A 95 -11.13 12.97 -8.17
N VAL A 96 -10.29 12.77 -7.15
CA VAL A 96 -10.58 13.04 -5.74
C VAL A 96 -9.89 14.32 -5.22
N GLY A 97 -9.37 15.15 -6.13
CA GLY A 97 -8.72 16.42 -5.82
C GLY A 97 -7.28 16.30 -5.30
N LEU A 98 -6.65 15.13 -5.42
CA LEU A 98 -5.26 14.93 -5.04
C LEU A 98 -4.36 15.04 -6.27
N ASP A 99 -3.62 16.13 -6.36
CA ASP A 99 -2.55 16.26 -7.34
C ASP A 99 -1.30 15.54 -6.82
N VAL A 100 -0.66 14.74 -7.67
CA VAL A 100 0.51 13.95 -7.30
C VAL A 100 1.61 14.05 -8.35
N LYS A 101 2.84 14.16 -7.87
CA LYS A 101 4.04 14.10 -8.71
C LYS A 101 4.66 12.71 -8.55
N ILE A 102 4.71 11.93 -9.63
CA ILE A 102 5.44 10.66 -9.65
C ILE A 102 6.95 10.98 -9.72
N GLU A 103 7.73 10.37 -8.83
CA GLU A 103 9.19 10.53 -8.78
C GLU A 103 9.89 9.32 -9.43
N ALA A 104 9.38 8.11 -9.23
CA ALA A 104 9.92 6.90 -9.85
C ALA A 104 8.90 5.76 -9.90
N ILE A 105 9.06 4.89 -10.89
CA ILE A 105 8.37 3.59 -10.97
C ILE A 105 9.43 2.51 -11.11
N HIS A 106 9.37 1.52 -10.24
CA HIS A 106 10.24 0.36 -10.26
C HIS A 106 9.43 -0.90 -10.51
N LYS A 107 9.97 -1.81 -11.33
CA LYS A 107 9.40 -3.12 -11.60
C LYS A 107 10.17 -4.18 -10.81
N ASN A 108 9.45 -5.12 -10.22
CA ASN A 108 10.06 -6.29 -9.63
C ASN A 108 10.58 -7.21 -10.75
N SER A 109 11.89 -7.44 -10.80
CA SER A 109 12.50 -8.34 -11.79
C SER A 109 12.28 -9.81 -11.44
N PHE A 110 11.83 -10.08 -10.21
CA PHE A 110 11.77 -11.41 -9.60
C PHE A 110 13.12 -12.16 -9.69
N SER A 111 14.23 -11.44 -9.76
CA SER A 111 15.57 -12.03 -9.81
C SER A 111 15.92 -12.72 -8.48
N GLY A 112 16.65 -13.82 -8.59
CA GLY A 112 17.09 -14.63 -7.46
C GLY A 112 16.10 -15.75 -7.10
N ILE A 113 16.64 -16.85 -6.58
CA ILE A 113 15.93 -18.11 -6.38
C ILE A 113 14.66 -17.93 -5.53
N MET A 114 14.72 -17.10 -4.48
CA MET A 114 13.56 -16.87 -3.60
C MET A 114 12.46 -16.03 -4.24
N ASN A 115 12.79 -15.03 -5.05
CA ASN A 115 11.78 -14.24 -5.75
C ASN A 115 11.14 -15.04 -6.88
N GLN A 116 11.94 -15.87 -7.58
CA GLN A 116 11.41 -16.83 -8.55
C GLN A 116 10.45 -17.83 -7.89
N ALA A 117 10.78 -18.36 -6.72
CA ALA A 117 9.89 -19.27 -5.99
C ALA A 117 8.57 -18.60 -5.59
N LYS A 118 8.60 -17.35 -5.11
CA LYS A 118 7.38 -16.57 -4.82
C LYS A 118 6.53 -16.37 -6.07
N PHE A 119 7.14 -15.99 -7.19
CA PHE A 119 6.46 -15.82 -8.47
C PHE A 119 5.83 -17.13 -8.97
N GLN A 120 6.58 -18.24 -8.91
CA GLN A 120 6.08 -19.56 -9.30
C GLN A 120 4.93 -20.02 -8.40
N SER A 121 5.01 -19.77 -7.09
CA SER A 121 3.92 -20.04 -6.15
C SER A 121 2.65 -19.30 -6.57
N PHE A 122 2.74 -18.00 -6.86
CA PHE A 122 1.61 -17.23 -7.39
C PHE A 122 1.03 -17.85 -8.68
N CYS A 123 1.89 -18.26 -9.61
CA CYS A 123 1.46 -18.90 -10.86
C CYS A 123 0.77 -20.27 -10.64
N VAL A 124 1.17 -21.04 -9.63
CA VAL A 124 0.48 -22.29 -9.25
C VAL A 124 -0.93 -21.98 -8.74
N TYR A 125 -1.07 -21.03 -7.82
CA TYR A 125 -2.38 -20.65 -7.27
C TYR A 125 -3.29 -19.97 -8.31
N LEU A 126 -2.71 -19.24 -9.26
CA LEU A 126 -3.43 -18.69 -10.41
C LEU A 126 -4.08 -19.81 -11.23
N ARG A 127 -3.32 -20.85 -11.59
CA ARG A 127 -3.83 -21.99 -12.34
C ARG A 127 -4.91 -22.75 -11.57
N ALA A 128 -4.65 -23.06 -10.30
CA ALA A 128 -5.63 -23.76 -9.46
C ALA A 128 -6.93 -22.96 -9.29
N THR A 129 -6.85 -21.64 -9.12
CA THR A 129 -8.04 -20.79 -9.02
C THR A 129 -8.79 -20.72 -10.34
N LYS A 130 -8.08 -20.65 -11.48
CA LYS A 130 -8.66 -20.67 -12.82
C LYS A 130 -9.48 -21.95 -13.05
N GLU A 131 -8.94 -23.10 -12.70
CA GLU A 131 -9.64 -24.39 -12.84
C GLU A 131 -10.89 -24.44 -11.96
N ARG A 132 -10.78 -24.05 -10.68
CA ARG A 132 -11.90 -24.05 -9.73
C ARG A 132 -13.00 -23.03 -10.05
N CYS A 133 -12.67 -21.93 -10.73
CA CYS A 133 -13.60 -20.84 -11.07
C CYS A 133 -14.13 -20.92 -12.51
N GLY A 134 -14.11 -22.10 -13.14
CA GLY A 134 -14.67 -22.27 -14.49
C GLY A 134 -13.93 -21.49 -15.57
N GLY A 135 -12.62 -21.30 -15.40
CA GLY A 135 -11.75 -20.63 -16.38
C GLY A 135 -11.48 -19.14 -16.11
N CYS A 136 -12.16 -18.51 -15.15
CA CYS A 136 -11.95 -17.09 -14.81
C CYS A 136 -11.41 -16.92 -13.38
N PRO A 137 -10.09 -16.73 -13.18
CA PRO A 137 -9.51 -16.53 -11.86
C PRO A 137 -9.74 -15.12 -11.28
N ASN A 138 -10.40 -14.22 -12.03
CA ASN A 138 -10.67 -12.83 -11.63
C ASN A 138 -9.39 -12.13 -11.11
N VAL A 139 -8.37 -12.08 -11.97
CA VAL A 139 -7.10 -11.41 -11.64
C VAL A 139 -7.23 -9.92 -11.90
N LYS A 140 -6.87 -9.11 -10.91
CA LYS A 140 -6.89 -7.65 -11.03
C LYS A 140 -5.62 -7.02 -10.51
N TYR A 141 -5.32 -5.83 -11.00
CA TYR A 141 -4.37 -4.95 -10.35
C TYR A 141 -5.02 -4.17 -9.21
N ALA A 142 -4.30 -4.03 -8.10
CA ALA A 142 -4.74 -3.29 -6.93
C ALA A 142 -3.57 -2.60 -6.23
N TRP A 143 -3.86 -1.47 -5.59
CA TRP A 143 -2.91 -0.64 -4.87
C TRP A 143 -2.82 -1.06 -3.41
N TYR A 144 -1.60 -1.09 -2.87
CA TYR A 144 -1.31 -1.24 -1.45
C TYR A 144 -0.38 -0.12 -1.01
N CYS A 145 -0.83 0.71 -0.06
CA CYS A 145 -0.02 1.80 0.48
C CYS A 145 0.64 1.36 1.79
N ALA A 146 1.94 1.57 1.88
CA ALA A 146 2.75 1.16 3.01
C ALA A 146 3.98 2.06 3.12
N SER A 147 4.63 2.01 4.29
CA SER A 147 5.91 2.69 4.48
C SER A 147 7.00 2.04 3.61
N LYS A 148 8.08 2.78 3.31
CA LYS A 148 9.24 2.24 2.61
C LYS A 148 9.74 0.93 3.22
N ASN A 149 9.96 0.93 4.54
CA ASN A 149 10.44 -0.23 5.30
C ASN A 149 9.49 -1.44 5.21
N GLU A 150 8.19 -1.19 5.19
CA GLU A 150 7.20 -2.25 5.04
C GLU A 150 7.21 -2.80 3.60
N ILE A 151 7.34 -1.95 2.59
CA ILE A 151 7.49 -2.40 1.20
C ILE A 151 8.77 -3.24 1.04
N ASP A 152 9.91 -2.79 1.56
CA ASP A 152 11.15 -3.55 1.57
C ASP A 152 10.95 -4.93 2.24
N SER A 153 10.29 -4.94 3.39
CA SER A 153 9.96 -6.18 4.11
C SER A 153 9.05 -7.10 3.29
N ILE A 154 8.04 -6.56 2.61
CA ILE A 154 7.14 -7.33 1.74
C ILE A 154 7.88 -7.93 0.55
N LEU A 155 8.75 -7.16 -0.10
CA LEU A 155 9.53 -7.65 -1.24
C LEU A 155 10.47 -8.77 -0.80
N LEU A 156 11.14 -8.61 0.35
CA LEU A 156 12.12 -9.57 0.85
C LEU A 156 11.49 -10.82 1.48
N HIS A 157 10.45 -10.67 2.29
CA HIS A 157 9.89 -11.73 3.13
C HIS A 157 8.45 -12.12 2.80
N GLY A 158 7.77 -11.35 1.94
CA GLY A 158 6.33 -11.48 1.70
C GLY A 158 5.51 -10.64 2.68
N PHE A 159 4.19 -10.64 2.49
CA PHE A 159 3.26 -9.98 3.40
C PHE A 159 3.31 -10.62 4.79
N GLY A 160 3.49 -9.78 5.80
CA GLY A 160 3.46 -10.17 7.20
C GLY A 160 2.04 -10.13 7.79
N HIS A 161 1.85 -10.78 8.93
CA HIS A 161 0.57 -10.74 9.64
C HIS A 161 0.28 -9.34 10.17
N SER A 162 -0.82 -8.71 9.72
CA SER A 162 -1.26 -7.42 10.25
C SER A 162 -1.80 -7.59 11.67
N VAL A 163 -1.17 -6.93 12.65
CA VAL A 163 -1.57 -7.00 14.08
C VAL A 163 -2.98 -6.40 14.33
N ASN A 164 -3.50 -5.62 13.38
CA ASN A 164 -4.80 -4.97 13.46
C ASN A 164 -5.82 -5.68 12.55
N SER A 165 -6.95 -6.10 13.12
CA SER A 165 -8.14 -6.45 12.33
C SER A 165 -8.64 -5.17 11.65
N GLY A 166 -8.63 -5.14 10.32
CA GLY A 166 -9.25 -4.04 9.58
C GLY A 166 -10.77 -4.04 9.74
N VAL A 167 -11.45 -3.14 9.03
CA VAL A 167 -12.91 -2.97 9.13
C VAL A 167 -13.66 -4.19 8.60
N TYR A 168 -13.07 -4.98 7.71
CA TYR A 168 -13.69 -6.11 7.02
C TYR A 168 -13.02 -7.45 7.39
N GLY A 169 -12.47 -7.58 8.60
CA GLY A 169 -11.80 -8.79 9.07
C GLY A 169 -10.26 -8.76 8.99
N HIS A 170 -9.65 -9.94 9.07
CA HIS A 170 -8.20 -10.15 9.11
C HIS A 170 -7.69 -10.53 7.70
N GLY A 171 -6.90 -9.65 7.11
CA GLY A 171 -6.36 -9.82 5.77
C GLY A 171 -5.61 -8.58 5.31
N ILE A 172 -5.08 -8.66 4.09
CA ILE A 172 -4.47 -7.53 3.40
C ILE A 172 -5.56 -6.80 2.62
N TYR A 173 -5.57 -5.48 2.77
CA TYR A 173 -6.55 -4.59 2.15
C TYR A 173 -5.89 -3.91 0.96
N LEU A 174 -6.45 -4.09 -0.23
CA LEU A 174 -5.95 -3.44 -1.44
C LEU A 174 -7.05 -2.60 -2.08
N SER A 175 -6.71 -1.39 -2.51
CA SER A 175 -7.65 -0.55 -3.25
C SER A 175 -7.66 -0.93 -4.73
N PRO A 176 -8.83 -1.01 -5.38
CA PRO A 176 -8.91 -1.25 -6.82
C PRO A 176 -8.12 -0.23 -7.64
N ALA A 177 -7.64 -0.64 -8.82
CA ALA A 177 -6.83 0.19 -9.70
C ALA A 177 -7.44 1.60 -9.98
N ASP A 178 -8.77 1.68 -10.05
CA ASP A 178 -9.52 2.91 -10.31
C ASP A 178 -9.79 3.79 -9.08
N HIS A 179 -9.60 3.25 -7.88
CA HIS A 179 -9.98 3.91 -6.63
C HIS A 179 -8.84 3.90 -5.59
N PRO A 180 -7.62 4.38 -5.93
CA PRO A 180 -6.44 4.37 -5.05
C PRO A 180 -6.59 5.25 -3.80
N ALA A 181 -7.56 6.16 -3.79
CA ALA A 181 -7.73 7.17 -2.75
C ALA A 181 -7.92 6.58 -1.34
N GLU A 182 -8.57 5.41 -1.22
CA GLU A 182 -8.76 4.74 0.07
C GLU A 182 -7.43 4.25 0.66
N SER A 183 -6.52 3.73 -0.17
CA SER A 183 -5.18 3.31 0.25
C SER A 183 -4.31 4.48 0.73
N ILE A 184 -4.41 5.64 0.07
CA ILE A 184 -3.55 6.82 0.37
C ILE A 184 -4.03 7.60 1.60
N GLN A 185 -5.30 7.46 1.97
CA GLN A 185 -5.87 8.10 3.16
C GLN A 185 -5.41 7.47 4.49
N MET A 186 -4.69 6.34 4.44
CA MET A 186 -4.01 5.80 5.61
C MET A 186 -2.83 6.70 5.99
N PRO A 187 -2.70 7.09 7.27
CA PRO A 187 -1.55 7.85 7.74
C PRO A 187 -0.32 6.94 7.76
N VAL A 188 0.29 6.74 6.59
CA VAL A 188 1.64 6.20 6.47
C VAL A 188 2.58 7.31 6.93
N THR A 189 3.55 6.96 7.77
CA THR A 189 4.67 7.85 8.11
C THR A 189 5.29 8.30 6.80
N ASN A 190 5.25 9.60 6.52
CA ASN A 190 6.05 10.14 5.42
C ASN A 190 7.50 9.74 5.70
N ASP A 191 8.24 9.42 4.64
CA ASP A 191 9.69 9.46 4.76
C ASP A 191 10.10 10.89 5.11
N ASP A 192 11.30 11.08 5.67
CA ASP A 192 11.73 12.35 6.28
C ASP A 192 11.65 13.57 5.32
N ASP A 193 11.48 13.34 4.02
CA ASP A 193 11.39 14.32 2.93
C ASP A 193 9.97 14.49 2.32
N GLY A 194 8.94 13.77 2.81
CA GLY A 194 7.59 13.82 2.25
C GLY A 194 7.35 12.91 1.04
N LEU A 195 8.31 12.04 0.69
CA LEU A 195 8.12 10.97 -0.29
C LEU A 195 7.16 9.90 0.25
N ARG A 196 6.38 9.32 -0.66
CA ARG A 196 5.44 8.23 -0.38
C ARG A 196 5.62 7.12 -1.39
N HIS A 197 5.26 5.91 -0.97
CA HIS A 197 5.39 4.71 -1.78
C HIS A 197 4.08 3.92 -1.86
N LEU A 198 3.84 3.34 -3.02
CA LEU A 198 2.72 2.44 -3.32
C LEU A 198 3.25 1.16 -3.96
N LEU A 199 2.66 0.03 -3.59
CA LEU A 199 2.76 -1.21 -4.34
C LEU A 199 1.59 -1.30 -5.31
N LEU A 200 1.88 -1.59 -6.57
CA LEU A 200 0.91 -2.09 -7.52
C LEU A 200 1.06 -3.61 -7.58
N CYS A 201 0.03 -4.30 -7.09
CA CYS A 201 0.01 -5.74 -6.97
C CYS A 201 -0.92 -6.36 -8.01
N ARG A 202 -0.53 -7.50 -8.56
CA ARG A 202 -1.43 -8.41 -9.26
C ARG A 202 -2.08 -9.33 -8.24
N VAL A 203 -3.41 -9.40 -8.24
CA VAL A 203 -4.19 -10.06 -7.19
C VAL A 203 -5.15 -11.08 -7.80
N ILE A 204 -5.10 -12.31 -7.30
CA ILE A 204 -6.07 -13.36 -7.65
C ILE A 204 -7.27 -13.20 -6.72
N LEU A 205 -8.38 -12.67 -7.22
CA LEU A 205 -9.58 -12.45 -6.39
C LEU A 205 -10.53 -13.65 -6.41
N GLY A 206 -10.52 -14.46 -7.48
CA GLY A 206 -11.44 -15.59 -7.64
C GLY A 206 -12.90 -15.17 -7.45
N ARG A 207 -13.69 -16.02 -6.77
CA ARG A 207 -15.05 -15.68 -6.36
C ARG A 207 -15.03 -14.81 -5.11
N MET A 208 -15.46 -13.56 -5.26
CA MET A 208 -15.48 -12.58 -4.16
C MET A 208 -16.76 -12.68 -3.33
N GLU A 209 -16.64 -12.58 -2.01
CA GLU A 209 -17.77 -12.40 -1.09
C GLU A 209 -17.88 -10.96 -0.60
N VAL A 210 -19.10 -10.48 -0.36
CA VAL A 210 -19.30 -9.18 0.28
C VAL A 210 -19.05 -9.30 1.78
N VAL A 211 -18.04 -8.58 2.28
CA VAL A 211 -17.71 -8.57 3.70
C VAL A 211 -18.29 -7.33 4.36
N ARG A 212 -19.06 -7.54 5.43
CA ARG A 212 -19.66 -6.43 6.18
C ARG A 212 -18.65 -5.76 7.11
N PRO A 213 -18.79 -4.45 7.38
CA PRO A 213 -18.00 -3.78 8.41
C PRO A 213 -18.09 -4.50 9.77
N ASP A 214 -17.01 -4.40 10.54
CA ASP A 214 -16.77 -5.03 11.84
C ASP A 214 -16.68 -6.57 11.84
N SER A 215 -16.64 -7.19 10.65
CA SER A 215 -16.40 -8.63 10.52
C SER A 215 -15.12 -9.08 11.25
N LYS A 216 -15.16 -10.30 11.79
CA LYS A 216 -14.02 -10.98 12.42
C LYS A 216 -13.50 -12.14 11.58
N GLN A 217 -13.95 -12.26 10.33
CA GLN A 217 -13.46 -13.26 9.40
C GLN A 217 -11.95 -13.12 9.21
N ALA A 218 -11.25 -14.25 9.19
CA ALA A 218 -9.83 -14.33 8.81
C ALA A 218 -9.60 -15.23 7.59
N ASN A 219 -10.69 -15.78 7.05
CA ASN A 219 -10.80 -16.75 5.99
C ASN A 219 -12.13 -16.52 5.26
N PRO A 220 -12.32 -17.11 4.07
CA PRO A 220 -13.61 -17.07 3.40
C PRO A 220 -14.74 -17.62 4.28
N SER A 221 -15.97 -17.13 4.11
CA SER A 221 -17.14 -17.65 4.84
C SER A 221 -17.52 -19.08 4.45
N SER A 222 -17.17 -19.52 3.25
CA SER A 222 -17.37 -20.88 2.73
C SER A 222 -16.29 -21.22 1.69
N GLU A 223 -16.20 -22.50 1.31
CA GLU A 223 -15.26 -22.97 0.28
C GLU A 223 -15.56 -22.43 -1.13
N GLU A 224 -16.76 -21.87 -1.32
CA GLU A 224 -17.16 -21.27 -2.59
C GLU A 224 -16.42 -19.95 -2.85
N PHE A 225 -15.96 -19.27 -1.80
CA PHE A 225 -15.36 -17.95 -1.87
C PHE A 225 -13.84 -17.97 -1.72
N ASP A 226 -13.23 -16.91 -2.24
CA ASP A 226 -11.78 -16.78 -2.34
C ASP A 226 -11.22 -15.55 -1.66
N SER A 227 -11.87 -14.42 -1.86
CA SER A 227 -11.48 -13.14 -1.31
C SER A 227 -12.71 -12.34 -0.90
N GLY A 228 -12.51 -11.33 -0.08
CA GLY A 228 -13.55 -10.38 0.31
C GLY A 228 -13.56 -9.14 -0.58
N VAL A 229 -14.72 -8.53 -0.69
CA VAL A 229 -14.91 -7.19 -1.24
C VAL A 229 -15.92 -6.44 -0.40
N ASP A 230 -15.80 -5.11 -0.31
CA ASP A 230 -16.79 -4.30 0.39
C ASP A 230 -18.08 -4.09 -0.40
N ASN A 231 -17.99 -4.01 -1.73
CA ASN A 231 -19.13 -3.89 -2.62
C ASN A 231 -18.83 -4.55 -3.98
N LEU A 232 -19.73 -5.42 -4.47
CA LEU A 232 -19.54 -6.13 -5.74
C LEU A 232 -19.68 -5.23 -6.99
N VAL A 233 -20.51 -4.19 -6.92
CA VAL A 233 -20.83 -3.31 -8.06
C VAL A 233 -19.81 -2.18 -8.17
N SER A 234 -19.41 -1.60 -7.03
CA SER A 234 -18.43 -0.53 -6.97
C SER A 234 -17.40 -0.81 -5.86
N PRO A 235 -16.45 -1.72 -6.11
CA PRO A 235 -15.42 -2.05 -5.13
C PRO A 235 -14.64 -0.81 -4.70
N ARG A 236 -14.35 -0.72 -3.41
CA ARG A 236 -13.39 0.26 -2.85
C ARG A 236 -12.29 -0.44 -2.07
N ASN A 237 -12.54 -1.67 -1.59
CA ASN A 237 -11.58 -2.49 -0.86
C ASN A 237 -11.69 -3.95 -1.29
N TYR A 238 -10.59 -4.52 -1.77
CA TYR A 238 -10.39 -5.96 -1.83
C TYR A 238 -9.73 -6.44 -0.54
N ILE A 239 -10.21 -7.55 -0.01
CA ILE A 239 -9.66 -8.21 1.18
C ILE A 239 -9.09 -9.56 0.76
N VAL A 240 -7.78 -9.71 0.82
CA VAL A 240 -7.13 -11.01 0.68
C VAL A 240 -6.85 -11.56 2.07
N TRP A 241 -7.44 -12.71 2.38
CA TRP A 241 -7.32 -13.34 3.68
C TRP A 241 -5.87 -13.63 4.07
N SER A 242 -5.55 -13.55 5.36
CA SER A 242 -4.17 -13.75 5.84
C SER A 242 -3.58 -15.11 5.49
N THR A 243 -4.42 -16.13 5.31
CA THR A 243 -4.02 -17.47 4.87
C THR A 243 -3.61 -17.54 3.39
N ARG A 244 -3.92 -16.50 2.60
CA ARG A 244 -3.73 -16.45 1.15
C ARG A 244 -2.86 -15.28 0.66
N MET A 245 -2.49 -14.36 1.55
CA MET A 245 -1.78 -13.13 1.19
C MET A 245 -0.47 -13.34 0.41
N ASN A 246 0.29 -14.40 0.72
CA ASN A 246 1.58 -14.69 0.07
C ASN A 246 1.47 -15.55 -1.20
N THR A 247 0.27 -15.99 -1.55
CA THR A 247 0.02 -16.83 -2.73
C THR A 247 -0.90 -16.15 -3.75
N HIS A 248 -1.75 -15.23 -3.28
CA HIS A 248 -2.75 -14.54 -4.11
C HIS A 248 -2.41 -13.07 -4.39
N ILE A 249 -1.33 -12.54 -3.81
CA ILE A 249 -0.85 -11.18 -4.08
C ILE A 249 0.58 -11.27 -4.60
N LEU A 250 0.82 -10.68 -5.77
CA LEU A 250 2.13 -10.53 -6.36
C LEU A 250 2.49 -9.04 -6.44
N PRO A 251 3.45 -8.55 -5.62
CA PRO A 251 3.99 -7.20 -5.77
C PRO A 251 4.79 -7.08 -7.06
N GLU A 252 4.28 -6.31 -8.01
CA GLU A 252 4.84 -6.21 -9.37
C GLU A 252 5.54 -4.87 -9.62
N PHE A 253 4.99 -3.77 -9.10
CA PHE A 253 5.60 -2.46 -9.21
C PHE A 253 5.63 -1.71 -7.89
N VAL A 254 6.64 -0.86 -7.72
CA VAL A 254 6.74 0.12 -6.65
C VAL A 254 6.71 1.52 -7.24
N ILE A 255 5.79 2.35 -6.78
CA ILE A 255 5.61 3.71 -7.27
C ILE A 255 5.96 4.67 -6.14
N SER A 256 6.94 5.53 -6.39
CA SER A 256 7.35 6.61 -5.49
C SER A 256 6.76 7.92 -5.98
N PHE A 257 6.09 8.67 -5.10
CA PHE A 257 5.41 9.91 -5.47
C PHE A 257 5.37 10.89 -4.31
N ARG A 258 5.13 12.17 -4.64
CA ARG A 258 4.91 13.25 -3.68
C ARG A 258 3.55 13.88 -3.88
N ILE A 259 2.96 14.35 -2.79
CA ILE A 259 1.72 15.13 -2.79
C ILE A 259 2.13 16.58 -2.48
N PRO A 260 1.94 17.55 -3.38
CA PRO A 260 2.30 18.94 -3.13
C PRO A 260 1.58 19.51 -1.90
N SER A 261 2.32 20.24 -1.07
CA SER A 261 1.89 20.79 0.22
C SER A 261 0.76 21.83 0.14
N ASN A 262 0.33 22.22 -1.06
CA ASN A 262 -0.67 23.26 -1.30
C ASN A 262 -2.11 22.77 -1.10
N PHE A 263 -2.31 21.48 -0.79
CA PHE A 263 -3.63 20.94 -0.48
C PHE A 263 -4.09 21.37 0.92
N LYS A 264 -4.66 22.58 1.02
CA LYS A 264 -5.50 22.97 2.15
C LYS A 264 -6.78 22.15 2.11
N ARG A 265 -6.77 21.03 2.83
CA ARG A 265 -7.92 20.14 3.05
C ARG A 265 -9.09 20.97 3.59
N ASN A 266 -10.07 21.28 2.74
CA ASN A 266 -11.39 21.69 3.22
C ASN A 266 -12.01 20.47 3.91
N GLN A 267 -11.89 20.44 5.23
CA GLN A 267 -12.35 19.35 6.07
C GLN A 267 -13.89 19.35 6.14
N THR A 268 -14.51 18.56 5.28
CA THR A 268 -15.82 17.95 5.57
C THR A 268 -15.66 16.44 5.44
N ILE A 269 -14.89 15.87 6.37
CA ILE A 269 -14.84 14.42 6.61
C ILE A 269 -15.52 14.18 7.97
N PRO A 270 -16.47 13.23 8.08
CA PRO A 270 -17.11 12.89 9.35
C PRO A 270 -16.05 12.47 10.40
N PRO A 271 -16.31 12.67 11.71
CA PRO A 271 -15.33 12.46 12.76
C PRO A 271 -15.15 10.96 13.05
N ARG A 272 -14.48 10.22 12.17
CA ARG A 272 -14.00 8.87 12.48
C ARG A 272 -12.60 8.72 11.89
N LEU A 273 -11.66 8.33 12.75
CA LEU A 273 -10.23 8.13 12.48
C LEU A 273 -9.35 9.40 12.48
N ARG A 274 -9.53 10.28 13.48
CA ARG A 274 -8.35 10.97 14.03
C ARG A 274 -7.55 9.96 14.84
N VAL A 275 -6.64 9.23 14.19
CA VAL A 275 -5.55 8.56 14.92
C VAL A 275 -4.50 9.62 15.21
N PRO A 276 -4.07 9.84 16.47
CA PRO A 276 -3.06 10.85 16.74
C PRO A 276 -1.72 10.45 16.12
N ASN A 277 -1.12 11.36 15.34
CA ASN A 277 0.26 11.30 14.82
C ASN A 277 1.33 11.47 15.94
N SER A 278 1.08 10.99 17.16
CA SER A 278 2.00 11.13 18.28
C SER A 278 2.76 9.83 18.53
N VAL A 279 4.09 9.96 18.71
CA VAL A 279 5.03 8.90 19.07
C VAL A 279 4.43 8.01 20.16
N TRP A 280 4.40 6.69 19.90
CA TRP A 280 3.80 5.70 20.77
C TRP A 280 4.66 5.50 22.01
N ILE A 281 4.14 5.90 23.17
CA ILE A 281 4.76 5.63 24.48
C ILE A 281 4.25 4.27 25.01
N PRO A 282 5.14 3.33 25.39
CA PRO A 282 4.73 2.11 26.06
C PRO A 282 3.93 2.40 27.34
N PHE A 283 2.86 1.66 27.61
CA PHE A 283 2.01 1.90 28.78
C PHE A 283 2.75 1.89 30.13
N PRO A 284 3.73 1.00 30.39
CA PRO A 284 4.53 1.08 31.61
C PRO A 284 5.26 2.41 31.77
N GLU A 285 5.79 2.96 30.68
CA GLU A 285 6.48 4.25 30.66
C GLU A 285 5.48 5.40 30.84
N LEU A 286 4.31 5.30 30.20
CA LEU A 286 3.23 6.27 30.41
C LEU A 286 2.77 6.30 31.88
N ILE A 287 2.61 5.15 32.53
CA ILE A 287 2.25 5.05 33.95
C ILE A 287 3.35 5.69 34.81
N ASN A 288 4.62 5.45 34.48
CA ASN A 288 5.75 6.06 35.19
C ASN A 288 5.73 7.59 35.08
N VAL A 289 5.51 8.14 33.88
CA VAL A 289 5.42 9.59 33.69
C VAL A 289 4.19 10.17 34.38
N LEU A 290 3.02 9.52 34.25
CA LEU A 290 1.79 9.95 34.91
C LEU A 290 1.92 9.95 36.43
N SER A 291 2.74 9.07 37.01
CA SER A 291 2.95 9.01 38.47
C SER A 291 3.53 10.30 39.06
N LYS A 292 4.16 11.14 38.22
CA LYS A 292 4.69 12.45 38.61
C LYS A 292 3.62 13.55 38.65
N PHE A 293 2.44 13.31 38.07
CA PHE A 293 1.41 14.33 37.87
C PHE A 293 0.05 13.95 38.48
N LEU A 294 -0.19 12.67 38.78
CA LEU A 294 -1.46 12.19 39.31
C LEU A 294 -1.32 11.63 40.74
N PRO A 295 -2.39 11.69 41.56
CA PRO A 295 -2.39 11.08 42.89
C PRO A 295 -2.15 9.56 42.83
N PRO A 296 -1.53 8.96 43.88
CA PRO A 296 -1.25 7.52 43.93
C PRO A 296 -2.48 6.63 43.68
N GLN A 297 -3.65 7.05 44.17
CA GLN A 297 -4.91 6.34 43.97
C GLN A 297 -5.32 6.25 42.48
N ALA A 298 -5.14 7.34 41.73
CA ALA A 298 -5.42 7.39 40.30
C ALA A 298 -4.45 6.50 39.51
N ILE A 299 -3.18 6.46 39.90
CA ILE A 299 -2.15 5.61 39.29
C ILE A 299 -2.41 4.14 39.54
N GLN A 300 -2.83 3.76 40.76
CA GLN A 300 -3.22 2.39 41.07
C GLN A 300 -4.40 1.92 40.22
N LEU A 301 -5.40 2.78 40.00
CA LEU A 301 -6.52 2.48 39.10
C LEU A 301 -6.07 2.28 37.65
N ILE A 302 -5.19 3.15 37.15
CA ILE A 302 -4.61 3.02 35.80
C ILE A 302 -3.80 1.71 35.68
N ALA A 303 -2.96 1.39 36.66
CA ALA A 303 -2.16 0.17 36.69
C ALA A 303 -3.05 -1.09 36.72
N LYS A 304 -4.14 -1.06 37.50
CA LYS A 304 -5.14 -2.13 37.54
C LYS A 304 -5.81 -2.34 36.18
N HIS A 305 -6.18 -1.26 35.48
CA HIS A 305 -6.73 -1.37 34.13
C HIS A 305 -5.71 -1.92 33.12
N HIS A 306 -4.44 -1.51 33.21
CA HIS A 306 -3.38 -2.06 32.38
C HIS A 306 -3.17 -3.56 32.62
N HIS A 307 -3.20 -4.01 33.89
CA HIS A 307 -3.15 -5.43 34.23
C HIS A 307 -4.33 -6.21 33.64
N ASN A 308 -5.55 -5.71 33.80
CA ASN A 308 -6.75 -6.32 33.20
C ASN A 308 -6.67 -6.42 31.66
N GLN A 309 -6.00 -5.47 31.01
CA GLN A 309 -5.78 -5.51 29.57
C GLN A 309 -4.76 -6.59 29.17
N ARG A 310 -3.68 -6.77 29.96
CA ARG A 310 -2.71 -7.87 29.74
C ARG A 310 -3.37 -9.24 29.91
N GLU A 311 -4.33 -9.35 30.84
CA GLU A 311 -5.14 -10.55 31.05
C GLU A 311 -6.32 -10.69 30.07
N LYS A 312 -6.42 -9.83 29.04
CA LYS A 312 -7.48 -9.83 28.02
C LYS A 312 -8.91 -9.66 28.57
N LYS A 313 -9.06 -9.18 29.81
CA LYS A 313 -10.37 -8.88 30.44
C LYS A 313 -11.00 -7.59 29.92
N ILE A 314 -10.18 -6.66 29.42
CA ILE A 314 -10.62 -5.44 28.74
C ILE A 314 -9.81 -5.23 27.46
N THR A 315 -10.43 -4.59 26.47
CA THR A 315 -9.79 -4.24 25.20
C THR A 315 -8.82 -3.07 25.38
N ARG A 316 -7.88 -2.92 24.43
CA ARG A 316 -6.98 -1.75 24.37
C ARG A 316 -7.76 -0.43 24.28
N ARG A 317 -8.89 -0.40 23.58
CA ARG A 317 -9.74 0.80 23.46
C ARG A 317 -10.35 1.19 24.81
N GLU A 318 -10.86 0.23 25.56
CA GLU A 318 -11.41 0.45 26.89
C GLU A 318 -10.33 0.91 27.88
N LEU A 319 -9.13 0.34 27.81
CA LEU A 319 -7.98 0.85 28.58
C LEU A 319 -7.71 2.32 28.27
N ILE A 320 -7.64 2.70 26.98
CA ILE A 320 -7.40 4.08 26.54
C ILE A 320 -8.49 5.02 27.06
N GLN A 321 -9.77 4.64 26.96
CA GLN A 321 -10.88 5.45 27.45
C GLN A 321 -10.82 5.65 28.97
N LYS A 322 -10.51 4.59 29.72
CA LYS A 322 -10.35 4.66 31.19
C LYS A 322 -9.15 5.52 31.61
N VAL A 323 -8.02 5.41 30.91
CA VAL A 323 -6.85 6.27 31.15
C VAL A 323 -7.20 7.73 30.84
N ARG A 324 -7.90 7.99 29.74
CA ARG A 324 -8.37 9.33 29.36
C ARG A 324 -9.31 9.94 30.40
N SER A 325 -10.25 9.16 30.95
CA SER A 325 -11.15 9.64 31.99
C SER A 325 -10.44 9.97 33.31
N ILE A 326 -9.33 9.29 33.62
CA ILE A 326 -8.58 9.48 34.87
C ILE A 326 -7.55 10.61 34.73
N ALA A 327 -6.75 10.60 33.66
CA ALA A 327 -5.64 11.55 33.48
C ALA A 327 -6.07 12.85 32.78
N GLY A 328 -7.13 12.80 31.97
CA GLY A 328 -7.57 13.91 31.10
C GLY A 328 -6.72 14.07 29.83
N ASP A 329 -7.37 14.44 28.74
CA ASP A 329 -6.70 14.58 27.43
C ASP A 329 -5.62 15.66 27.40
N LYS A 330 -5.80 16.77 28.14
CA LYS A 330 -4.83 17.87 28.18
C LYS A 330 -3.46 17.41 28.71
N LEU A 331 -3.46 16.63 29.80
CA LEU A 331 -2.24 16.10 30.40
C LEU A 331 -1.58 15.05 29.50
N LEU A 332 -2.37 14.15 28.92
CA LEU A 332 -1.89 13.13 27.99
C LEU A 332 -1.22 13.75 26.76
N VAL A 333 -1.82 14.80 26.17
CA VAL A 333 -1.23 15.54 25.05
C VAL A 333 0.09 16.20 25.44
N ALA A 334 0.16 16.82 26.63
CA ALA A 334 1.38 17.44 27.12
C ALA A 334 2.53 16.42 27.30
N ILE A 335 2.24 15.24 27.87
CA ILE A 335 3.20 14.16 28.05
C ILE A 335 3.67 13.59 26.71
N MET A 336 2.76 13.36 25.76
CA MET A 336 3.13 12.85 24.43
C MET A 336 4.03 13.85 23.67
N LYS A 337 3.76 15.16 23.80
CA LYS A 337 4.56 16.21 23.18
C LYS A 337 5.96 16.29 23.81
N SER A 338 6.08 16.19 25.13
CA SER A 338 7.38 16.20 25.81
C SER A 338 8.20 14.95 25.54
N TYR A 339 7.55 13.77 25.49
CA TYR A 339 8.21 12.51 25.18
C TYR A 339 8.76 12.48 23.74
N SER A 340 7.98 13.00 22.78
CA SER A 340 8.40 13.13 21.38
C SER A 340 9.62 14.04 21.22
N ASN A 341 9.68 15.14 21.96
CA ASN A 341 10.82 16.06 21.94
C ASN A 341 12.07 15.43 22.57
N LYS A 342 11.91 14.68 23.67
CA LYS A 342 13.03 13.98 24.33
C LYS A 342 13.68 12.94 23.41
N MET A 343 12.88 12.18 22.65
CA MET A 343 13.40 11.19 21.69
C MET A 343 14.21 11.84 20.57
N LYS A 344 13.78 13.01 20.06
CA LYS A 344 14.51 13.78 19.04
C LYS A 344 15.86 14.29 19.55
N THR A 345 15.95 14.74 20.81
CA THR A 345 17.20 15.22 21.41
C THR A 345 18.20 14.11 21.73
N SER A 346 17.73 12.88 21.99
CA SER A 346 18.61 11.74 22.27
C SER A 346 19.28 11.17 21.02
N GLN A 347 18.67 11.35 19.84
CA GLN A 347 19.25 10.94 18.55
C GLN A 347 20.34 11.90 18.07
N SER A 348 20.27 13.19 18.40
CA SER A 348 21.33 14.17 18.05
C SER A 348 22.59 14.06 18.90
N SER A 349 22.52 13.47 20.10
CA SER A 349 23.68 13.31 21.00
C SER A 349 24.51 12.05 20.75
N SER A 350 23.98 11.07 20.00
CA SER A 350 24.69 9.83 19.64
C SER A 350 25.50 9.92 18.35
N SER A 351 25.44 11.05 17.63
CA SER A 351 26.21 11.31 16.40
C SER A 351 27.42 12.23 16.63
N SER A 352 27.79 12.46 17.89
CA SER A 352 28.86 13.40 18.27
C SER A 352 29.72 12.87 19.43
N ASN A 353 30.03 11.57 19.42
CA ASN A 353 31.10 10.98 20.24
C ASN A 353 31.80 9.87 19.47
#